data_AF-A0A519DZ70-F1
#
_entry.id   AF-A0A519DZ70-F1
#
_cell.length_a   1.000
_cell.length_b   1.000
_cell.length_c   1.000
_cell.angle_alpha   90.00
_cell.angle_beta   90.00
_cell.angle_gamma   90.00
#
_symmetry.space_group_name_H-M   'P 1'
#
loop_
_entity.id
_entity.type
_entity.pdbx_description
1 polymer ?
#
loop_
_entity_poly.entity_id
_entity_poly.type
_entity_poly.pdbx_seq_one_letter_code
_entity_poly.pdbx_strand_id
1 'polypeptide(L)'
;MPLIITPNFDAGDDFYEALLIAHHGLDVEASHAFNARLILLLANHVGRQDVLLEALAAAARANPASAVSPVSIDAPTTGDASPRGQA
;
A
#
# COMPACT_ATOMS: atom_id res chain seq x y z
N MET A 1 2.95 -13.38 -23.90
CA MET A 1 4.00 -12.60 -23.21
C MET A 1 3.86 -12.92 -21.73
N PRO A 2 4.86 -13.55 -21.10
CA PRO A 2 4.87 -13.85 -19.66
C PRO A 2 5.03 -12.55 -18.85
N LEU A 3 4.75 -12.61 -17.54
CA LEU A 3 4.96 -11.48 -16.64
C LEU A 3 6.44 -11.05 -16.61
N ILE A 4 6.70 -9.75 -16.75
CA ILE A 4 8.03 -9.16 -16.58
C ILE A 4 8.13 -8.59 -15.16
N ILE A 5 9.06 -9.11 -14.36
CA ILE A 5 9.31 -8.70 -12.97
C ILE A 5 10.67 -7.99 -12.78
N THR A 6 11.41 -7.82 -13.87
CA THR A 6 12.64 -7.03 -13.92
C THR A 6 12.32 -5.58 -14.31
N PRO A 7 13.20 -4.61 -14.01
CA PRO A 7 13.02 -3.23 -14.48
C PRO A 7 12.79 -3.21 -15.99
N ASN A 8 11.66 -2.67 -16.42
CA ASN A 8 11.21 -2.66 -17.82
C ASN A 8 10.70 -1.27 -18.23
N PHE A 9 11.24 -0.22 -17.62
CA PHE A 9 10.90 1.17 -17.92
C PHE A 9 12.05 1.82 -18.68
N ASP A 10 11.76 2.42 -19.83
CA ASP A 10 12.72 3.21 -20.59
C ASP A 10 13.06 4.54 -19.90
N ALA A 11 12.12 5.09 -19.12
CA ALA A 11 12.26 6.30 -18.30
C ALA A 11 11.66 6.08 -16.91
N GLY A 12 12.29 5.21 -16.11
CA GLY A 12 11.80 4.84 -14.78
C GLY A 12 11.64 6.02 -13.82
N ASP A 13 12.51 7.02 -13.94
CA ASP A 13 12.55 8.18 -13.04
C ASP A 13 11.34 9.10 -13.26
N ASP A 14 10.97 9.39 -14.51
CA ASP A 14 9.84 10.28 -14.84
C ASP A 14 8.51 9.72 -14.34
N PHE A 15 8.30 8.40 -14.48
CA PHE A 15 7.08 7.76 -14.00
C PHE A 15 7.04 7.71 -12.46
N TYR A 16 8.19 7.47 -11.82
CA TYR A 16 8.27 7.48 -10.37
C TYR A 16 7.98 8.87 -9.79
N GLU A 17 8.52 9.93 -10.39
CA GLU A 17 8.20 11.31 -10.02
C GLU A 17 6.71 11.61 -10.20
N ALA A 18 6.12 11.24 -11.34
CA ALA A 18 4.70 11.43 -11.59
C ALA A 18 3.81 10.71 -10.57
N LEU A 19 4.18 9.48 -10.16
CA LEU A 19 3.49 8.77 -9.08
C LEU A 19 3.59 9.53 -7.75
N LEU A 20 4.78 9.99 -7.38
CA LEU A 20 5.00 10.70 -6.13
C LEU A 20 4.18 11.99 -6.06
N ILE A 21 4.15 12.74 -7.16
CA ILE A 21 3.31 13.94 -7.30
C ILE A 21 1.83 13.60 -7.20
N ALA A 22 1.38 12.51 -7.82
CA ALA A 22 -0.03 12.10 -7.77
C ALA A 22 -0.51 11.73 -6.35
N HIS A 23 0.40 11.30 -5.48
CA HIS A 23 0.12 11.03 -4.07
C HIS A 23 0.27 12.25 -3.14
N HIS A 24 0.85 13.35 -3.64
CA HIS A 24 1.12 14.52 -2.81
C HIS A 24 -0.19 15.15 -2.30
N GLY A 25 -0.34 15.25 -0.98
CA GLY A 25 -1.51 15.81 -0.33
C GLY A 25 -2.68 14.82 -0.14
N LEU A 26 -2.52 13.56 -0.54
CA LEU A 26 -3.48 12.50 -0.19
C LEU A 26 -3.17 11.98 1.22
N ASP A 27 -4.23 11.73 2.00
CA ASP A 27 -4.10 10.92 3.21
C ASP A 27 -3.89 9.44 2.85
N VAL A 28 -3.68 8.62 3.87
CA VAL A 28 -3.38 7.20 3.70
C VAL A 28 -4.52 6.46 3.00
N GLU A 29 -5.77 6.75 3.37
CA GLU A 29 -6.94 6.07 2.79
C GLU A 29 -7.13 6.44 1.31
N ALA A 30 -7.04 7.73 0.99
CA ALA A 30 -7.12 8.23 -0.37
C ALA A 30 -5.95 7.73 -1.24
N SER A 31 -4.76 7.60 -0.67
CA SER A 31 -3.58 7.02 -1.33
C SER A 31 -3.81 5.53 -1.68
N HIS A 32 -4.38 4.75 -0.76
CA HIS A 32 -4.76 3.37 -1.04
C HIS A 32 -5.87 3.26 -2.11
N ALA A 33 -6.88 4.12 -2.03
CA ALA A 33 -7.95 4.16 -3.02
C ALA A 33 -7.45 4.60 -4.41
N PHE A 34 -6.47 5.51 -4.47
CA PHE A 34 -5.78 5.87 -5.71
C PHE A 34 -5.04 4.66 -6.30
N ASN A 35 -4.24 3.96 -5.49
CA ASN A 35 -3.50 2.78 -5.92
C ASN A 35 -4.41 1.66 -6.42
N ALA A 36 -5.52 1.38 -5.73
CA ALA A 36 -6.49 0.37 -6.18
C ALA A 36 -7.07 0.69 -7.57
N ARG A 37 -7.42 1.97 -7.80
CA ARG A 37 -7.91 2.43 -9.12
C ARG A 37 -6.84 2.31 -10.19
N LEU A 38 -5.61 2.73 -9.90
CA LEU A 38 -4.49 2.63 -10.83
C LEU A 38 -4.21 1.17 -11.22
N ILE A 39 -4.18 0.25 -10.25
CA ILE A 39 -3.98 -1.18 -10.48
C ILE A 39 -5.07 -1.74 -11.41
N LEU A 40 -6.34 -1.39 -11.19
CA LEU A 40 -7.44 -1.85 -12.04
C LEU A 40 -7.35 -1.31 -13.48
N LEU A 41 -6.95 -0.05 -13.65
CA LEU A 41 -6.72 0.53 -14.97
C LEU A 41 -5.59 -0.17 -15.72
N LEU A 42 -4.46 -0.42 -15.04
CA LEU A 42 -3.33 -1.16 -15.61
C LEU A 42 -3.71 -2.62 -15.91
N ALA A 43 -4.48 -3.27 -15.04
CA ALA A 43 -4.95 -4.63 -15.26
C ALA A 43 -5.85 -4.72 -16.51
N ASN A 44 -6.73 -3.74 -16.71
CA ASN A 44 -7.54 -3.62 -17.91
C ASN A 44 -6.68 -3.39 -19.16
N HIS A 45 -5.65 -2.55 -19.07
CA HIS A 45 -4.71 -2.34 -20.18
C HIS A 45 -3.93 -3.60 -20.55
N VAL A 46 -3.52 -4.41 -19.56
CA VAL A 46 -2.86 -5.71 -19.79
C VAL A 46 -3.81 -6.71 -20.44
N GLY A 47 -5.08 -6.76 -20.04
CA GLY A 47 -6.14 -7.54 -20.69
C GLY A 47 -5.97 -9.06 -20.67
N ARG A 48 -5.01 -9.58 -19.89
CA ARG A 48 -4.61 -11.00 -19.89
C ARG A 48 -4.69 -11.63 -18.50
N GLN A 49 -5.70 -12.47 -18.28
CA GLN A 49 -5.96 -13.08 -16.98
C GLN A 49 -4.80 -13.93 -16.45
N ASP A 50 -4.11 -14.67 -17.31
CA ASP A 50 -2.95 -15.48 -16.94
C ASP A 50 -1.81 -14.62 -16.37
N VAL A 51 -1.46 -13.52 -17.05
CA VAL A 51 -0.45 -12.56 -16.60
C VAL A 51 -0.86 -11.88 -15.29
N LEU A 52 -2.14 -11.54 -15.13
CA LEU A 52 -2.65 -10.94 -13.89
C LEU A 52 -2.57 -11.91 -12.70
N LEU A 53 -2.88 -13.19 -12.90
CA LEU A 53 -2.74 -14.22 -11.86
C LEU A 53 -1.27 -14.44 -11.49
N GLU A 54 -0.37 -14.47 -12.47
CA GLU A 54 1.07 -14.51 -12.22
C GLU A 54 1.55 -13.30 -11.40
N ALA A 55 1.02 -12.10 -11.70
CA ALA A 55 1.36 -10.87 -10.98
C ALA A 55 0.91 -10.91 -9.52
N LEU A 56 -0.31 -11.38 -9.25
CA LEU A 56 -0.81 -11.58 -7.89
C LEU A 56 0.06 -12.57 -7.11
N ALA A 57 0.42 -13.69 -7.73
CA ALA A 57 1.29 -14.69 -7.11
C ALA A 57 2.69 -14.13 -6.85
N ALA A 58 3.24 -13.31 -7.77
CA ALA A 58 4.53 -12.65 -7.58
C ALA A 58 4.49 -11.63 -6.44
N ALA A 59 3.46 -10.79 -6.36
CA ALA A 59 3.27 -9.82 -5.29
C ALA A 59 3.17 -10.50 -3.91
N ALA A 60 2.44 -11.61 -3.81
CA ALA A 60 2.32 -12.39 -2.57
C ALA A 60 3.66 -12.99 -2.12
N ARG A 61 4.56 -13.35 -3.05
CA ARG A 61 5.91 -13.86 -2.73
C ARG A 61 6.90 -12.75 -2.37
N ALA A 62 6.76 -11.57 -2.99
CA ALA A 62 7.64 -10.43 -2.75
C ALA A 62 7.51 -9.87 -1.32
N ASN A 63 6.44 -10.21 -0.59
CA ASN A 63 6.25 -9.82 0.80
C ASN A 63 5.93 -11.02 1.72
N PRO A 64 6.93 -11.63 2.38
CA PRO A 64 6.68 -12.63 3.42
C PRO A 64 6.36 -12.06 4.81
N ALA A 65 6.22 -10.73 5.00
CA ALA A 65 6.04 -10.13 6.33
C ALA A 65 5.03 -8.95 6.31
N SER A 66 3.74 -9.27 6.43
CA SER A 66 2.70 -8.49 7.14
C SER A 66 1.33 -9.02 6.70
N ALA A 67 1.00 -10.24 7.11
CA ALA A 67 -0.39 -10.54 7.37
C ALA A 67 -0.84 -9.55 8.46
N VAL A 68 -1.62 -8.55 8.07
CA VAL A 68 -2.50 -7.70 8.89
C VAL A 68 -2.22 -7.85 10.40
N SER A 69 -1.40 -6.97 10.97
CA SER A 69 -1.53 -6.71 12.41
C SER A 69 -2.84 -5.96 12.58
N PRO A 70 -3.87 -6.54 13.24
CA PRO A 70 -5.08 -5.79 13.51
C PRO A 70 -4.70 -4.58 14.34
N VAL A 71 -5.17 -3.40 13.94
CA VAL A 71 -4.90 -2.14 14.61
C VAL A 71 -5.26 -2.30 16.09
N SER A 72 -4.26 -2.30 16.98
CA SER A 72 -4.51 -2.22 18.42
C SER A 72 -4.90 -0.78 18.71
N ILE A 73 -6.21 -0.54 18.71
CA ILE A 73 -6.81 0.68 19.24
C ILE A 73 -6.50 0.66 20.74
N ASP A 74 -5.72 1.65 21.18
CA ASP A 74 -5.27 1.83 22.55
C ASP A 74 -6.44 1.65 23.54
N ALA A 75 -6.27 0.73 24.49
CA ALA A 75 -7.23 0.53 25.57
C ALA A 75 -7.16 1.74 26.52
N PRO A 76 -8.28 2.19 27.13
CA PRO A 76 -8.21 3.30 28.09
C PRO A 76 -7.43 2.82 29.31
N THR A 77 -6.20 3.33 29.49
CA THR A 77 -5.45 3.14 30.73
C THR A 77 -6.16 3.93 31.83
N THR A 78 -7.02 3.23 32.56
CA THR A 78 -7.45 3.62 33.90
C THR A 78 -6.21 3.62 34.78
N GLY A 79 -5.69 4.79 35.16
CA GLY A 79 -4.51 4.84 36.01
C GLY A 79 -3.83 6.18 36.21
N ASP A 80 -4.56 7.25 36.52
CA ASP A 80 -3.99 8.36 37.30
C ASP A 80 -4.84 8.57 38.56
N ALA A 81 -4.57 7.73 39.56
CA ALA A 81 -4.88 8.05 40.94
C ALA A 81 -3.68 8.78 41.55
N SER A 82 -3.50 10.06 41.21
CA SER A 82 -2.61 10.94 41.96
C SER A 82 -3.24 11.28 43.32
N PRO A 83 -2.57 11.01 44.46
CA PRO A 83 -3.02 11.52 45.74
C PRO A 83 -2.69 13.02 45.79
N ARG A 84 -3.73 13.85 45.84
CA ARG A 84 -3.58 15.27 46.20
C ARG A 84 -3.05 15.34 47.62
N GLY A 85 -1.75 15.61 47.77
CA GLY A 85 -1.24 16.28 48.95
C GLY A 85 -1.87 17.66 49.02
N GLN A 86 -2.74 17.87 50.01
CA GLN A 86 -3.24 19.19 50.38
C GLN A 86 -3.64 19.18 51.86
N ALA A 87 -3.00 20.10 52.60
CA ALA A 87 -3.21 20.55 53.98
C ALA A 87 -2.74 19.63 55.12
#